data_AF-A0A4P6G3C0-F1
#
_entry.id   AF-A0A4P6G3C0-F1
#
_cell.length_a   1.000
_cell.length_b   1.000
_cell.length_c   1.000
_cell.angle_alpha   90.00
_cell.angle_beta   90.00
_cell.angle_gamma   90.00
#
_symmetry.space_group_name_H-M   'P 1'
#
loop_
_entity.id
_entity.type
_entity.pdbx_description
1 polymer ?
#
loop_
_entity_poly.entity_id
_entity_poly.type
_entity_poly.pdbx_seq_one_letter_code
_entity_poly.pdbx_strand_id
1 'polypeptide(L)'
;MRPRKEKAQKLIDKCGVLYWKWQELLEKTEDDVEAERQGNKRMGRPPIPLKTLRERAETAYQQELAELREFEIQLGIEETPEVEIIENGERLRQKGPGRPGISEIGRKFRHLRRKLKHLEDAMSAVDETASPVYDGLGRPAMSSRERIGYYQRDIEQIKKDIDAELSKMSSAERTKILLDNARIDRRDLNMKLKKEPENNEAIQALIEKLDSEISSLEQQLEEEGQASKPFVQAPLITQVVRSPREYSPAVSELIRKLESQLIVTNPPAELTLESLEKYKAEVALANEFNGAIVSQIEALKSV
;
A
#
# COMPACT_ATOMS: atom_id res chain seq x y z
N MET A 1 -3.87 -7.46 -9.48
CA MET A 1 -5.04 -6.67 -9.90
C MET A 1 -5.85 -6.30 -8.66
N ARG A 2 -6.33 -5.05 -8.51
CA ARG A 2 -7.20 -4.71 -7.37
C ARG A 2 -8.60 -5.30 -7.62
N PRO A 3 -9.25 -5.90 -6.61
CA PRO A 3 -10.61 -6.41 -6.76
C PRO A 3 -11.55 -5.27 -7.16
N ARG A 4 -12.45 -5.54 -8.12
CA ARG A 4 -13.48 -4.57 -8.52
C ARG A 4 -14.47 -4.45 -7.37
N LYS A 5 -14.72 -3.21 -6.93
CA LYS A 5 -15.76 -2.94 -5.91
C LYS A 5 -17.13 -3.37 -6.43
N GLU A 6 -17.92 -3.94 -5.54
CA GLU A 6 -19.34 -4.26 -5.77
C GLU A 6 -20.17 -3.00 -6.01
N LYS A 7 -21.33 -3.14 -6.65
CA LYS A 7 -22.17 -2.00 -7.03
C LYS A 7 -22.71 -1.26 -5.79
N ALA A 8 -23.15 -1.99 -4.75
CA ALA A 8 -23.59 -1.41 -3.48
C ALA A 8 -22.50 -0.52 -2.86
N GLN A 9 -21.29 -1.05 -2.72
CA GLN A 9 -20.16 -0.29 -2.16
C GLN A 9 -19.86 0.99 -2.94
N LYS A 10 -20.01 0.99 -4.28
CA LYS A 10 -19.81 2.21 -5.09
C LYS A 10 -20.89 3.26 -4.82
N LEU A 11 -22.14 2.84 -4.63
CA LEU A 11 -23.25 3.74 -4.31
C LEU A 11 -23.07 4.33 -2.91
N ILE A 12 -22.71 3.52 -1.91
CA ILE A 12 -22.37 3.97 -0.56
C ILE A 12 -21.23 5.00 -0.60
N ASP A 13 -20.13 4.67 -1.28
CA ASP A 13 -18.97 5.57 -1.43
C ASP A 13 -19.38 6.91 -2.08
N LYS A 14 -20.26 6.87 -3.09
CA LYS A 14 -20.72 8.06 -3.83
C LYS A 14 -21.67 8.92 -2.99
N CYS A 15 -22.61 8.31 -2.27
CA CYS A 15 -23.50 9.00 -1.33
C CYS A 15 -22.70 9.72 -0.23
N GLY A 16 -21.74 9.02 0.40
CA GLY A 16 -20.90 9.60 1.44
C GLY A 16 -20.08 10.80 0.96
N VAL A 17 -19.50 10.74 -0.24
CA VAL A 17 -18.76 11.87 -0.82
C VAL A 17 -19.68 13.06 -1.11
N LEU A 18 -20.89 12.82 -1.62
CA LEU A 18 -21.85 13.89 -1.92
C LEU A 18 -22.41 14.53 -0.65
N TYR A 19 -22.65 13.74 0.40
CA TYR A 19 -23.03 14.26 1.72
C TYR A 19 -22.00 15.28 2.23
N TRP A 20 -20.71 14.91 2.24
CA TRP A 20 -19.66 15.81 2.69
C TRP A 20 -19.49 17.04 1.81
N LYS A 21 -19.70 16.91 0.49
CA LYS A 21 -19.69 18.05 -0.42
C LYS A 21 -20.84 19.03 -0.12
N TRP A 22 -22.02 18.52 0.20
CA TRP A 22 -23.16 19.33 0.61
C TRP A 22 -22.88 19.99 1.97
N GLN A 23 -22.33 19.26 2.93
CA GLN A 23 -21.97 19.77 4.26
C GLN A 23 -20.90 20.86 4.20
N GLU A 24 -19.84 20.68 3.40
CA GLU A 24 -18.81 21.71 3.17
C GLU A 24 -19.41 22.99 2.60
N LEU A 25 -20.42 22.89 1.71
CA LEU A 25 -21.10 24.05 1.16
C LEU A 25 -22.03 24.73 2.17
N LEU A 26 -22.57 24.00 3.14
CA LEU A 26 -23.34 24.57 4.25
C LEU A 26 -22.43 25.34 5.22
N GLU A 27 -21.24 24.82 5.50
CA GLU A 27 -20.25 25.46 6.38
C GLU A 27 -19.61 26.72 5.76
N LYS A 28 -19.50 26.79 4.43
CA LYS A 28 -18.94 27.96 3.73
C LYS A 28 -19.81 29.19 3.84
N THR A 29 -19.19 30.34 4.07
CA THR A 29 -19.82 31.67 3.99
C THR A 29 -19.71 32.26 2.59
N GLU A 30 -20.46 33.34 2.31
CA GLU A 30 -20.32 34.05 1.03
C GLU A 30 -18.92 34.66 0.87
N ASP A 31 -18.34 35.17 1.96
CA ASP A 31 -17.00 35.76 1.98
C ASP A 31 -15.90 34.74 1.61
N ASP A 32 -15.99 33.50 2.13
CA ASP A 32 -15.05 32.42 1.80
C ASP A 32 -15.05 32.11 0.30
N VAL A 33 -16.24 32.08 -0.27
CA VAL A 33 -16.44 31.79 -1.69
C VAL A 33 -15.97 32.95 -2.55
N GLU A 34 -16.13 34.20 -2.10
CA GLU A 34 -15.57 35.37 -2.76
C GLU A 34 -14.04 35.40 -2.73
N ALA A 35 -13.42 35.02 -1.62
CA ALA A 35 -11.97 34.89 -1.51
C ALA A 35 -11.42 33.84 -2.49
N GLU A 36 -12.05 32.66 -2.59
CA GLU A 36 -11.69 31.63 -3.58
C GLU A 36 -11.82 32.15 -5.04
N ARG A 37 -12.77 33.05 -5.29
CA ARG A 37 -13.01 33.64 -6.62
C ARG A 37 -12.04 34.75 -7.00
N GLN A 38 -11.40 35.43 -6.03
CA GLN A 38 -10.45 36.51 -6.31
C GLN A 38 -9.10 35.97 -6.82
N GLY A 39 -8.71 34.75 -6.45
CA GLY A 39 -7.47 34.11 -6.90
C GLY A 39 -7.48 33.62 -8.36
N ASN A 40 -8.65 33.41 -8.97
CA ASN A 40 -8.79 32.95 -10.35
C ASN A 40 -9.14 34.11 -11.28
N LYS A 41 -8.23 34.47 -12.20
CA LYS A 41 -8.47 35.48 -13.25
C LYS A 41 -9.75 35.13 -14.03
N ARG A 42 -10.81 35.92 -13.82
CA ARG A 42 -12.16 35.66 -14.32
C ARG A 42 -12.24 35.81 -15.84
N MET A 43 -12.15 34.69 -16.57
CA MET A 43 -12.49 34.66 -18.00
C MET A 43 -13.92 34.10 -18.18
N GLY A 44 -14.86 34.99 -18.51
CA GLY A 44 -16.00 34.66 -19.37
C GLY A 44 -17.33 34.23 -18.76
N ARG A 45 -17.44 33.79 -17.49
CA ARG A 45 -18.75 33.51 -16.87
C ARG A 45 -18.83 33.97 -15.41
N PRO A 46 -19.95 34.59 -14.99
CA PRO A 46 -20.15 34.93 -13.58
C PRO A 46 -20.21 33.66 -12.73
N PRO A 47 -19.67 33.70 -11.51
CA PRO A 47 -19.68 32.54 -10.63
C PRO A 47 -21.10 32.23 -10.15
N ILE A 48 -21.37 30.94 -9.95
CA ILE A 48 -22.68 30.43 -9.53
C ILE A 48 -22.93 30.81 -8.05
N PRO A 49 -24.10 31.38 -7.68
CA PRO A 49 -24.42 31.75 -6.30
C PRO A 49 -24.32 30.57 -5.33
N LEU A 50 -23.85 30.81 -4.10
CA LEU A 50 -23.66 29.77 -3.08
C LEU A 50 -24.96 29.01 -2.78
N LYS A 51 -26.10 29.72 -2.71
CA LYS A 51 -27.42 29.11 -2.53
C LYS A 51 -27.71 28.04 -3.60
N THR A 52 -27.49 28.37 -4.87
CA THR A 52 -27.70 27.41 -5.97
C THR A 52 -26.69 26.26 -5.95
N LEU A 53 -25.48 26.46 -5.42
CA LEU A 53 -24.52 25.37 -5.21
C LEU A 53 -24.98 24.42 -4.10
N ARG A 54 -25.53 24.95 -3.00
CA ARG A 54 -26.11 24.16 -1.89
C ARG A 54 -27.28 23.31 -2.37
N GLU A 55 -28.24 23.93 -3.08
CA GLU A 55 -29.41 23.23 -3.64
C GLU A 55 -28.99 22.12 -4.62
N ARG A 56 -28.01 22.38 -5.49
CA ARG A 56 -27.48 21.36 -6.42
C ARG A 56 -26.76 20.22 -5.71
N ALA A 57 -26.08 20.50 -4.60
CA ALA A 57 -25.38 19.48 -3.84
C ALA A 57 -26.37 18.61 -3.03
N GLU A 58 -27.38 19.23 -2.43
CA GLU A 58 -28.45 18.54 -1.70
C GLU A 58 -29.24 17.61 -2.62
N THR A 59 -29.70 18.12 -3.77
CA THR A 59 -30.44 17.34 -4.76
C THR A 59 -29.61 16.17 -5.30
N ALA A 60 -28.32 16.38 -5.57
CA ALA A 60 -27.43 15.29 -5.99
C ALA A 60 -27.27 14.21 -4.90
N TYR A 61 -27.13 14.60 -3.63
CA TYR A 61 -27.07 13.66 -2.52
C TYR A 61 -28.36 12.85 -2.39
N GLN A 62 -29.53 13.51 -2.40
CA GLN A 62 -30.83 12.86 -2.30
C GLN A 62 -31.11 11.89 -3.45
N GLN A 63 -30.73 12.25 -4.68
CA GLN A 63 -30.89 11.38 -5.84
C GLN A 63 -30.07 10.08 -5.72
N GLU A 64 -28.82 10.18 -5.29
CA GLU A 64 -27.96 9.00 -5.14
C GLU A 64 -28.35 8.16 -3.92
N LEU A 65 -28.83 8.79 -2.84
CA LEU A 65 -29.38 8.08 -1.70
C LEU A 65 -30.62 7.28 -2.11
N ALA A 66 -31.51 7.87 -2.92
CA ALA A 66 -32.66 7.16 -3.47
C ALA A 66 -32.24 5.98 -4.35
N GLU A 67 -31.24 6.15 -5.22
CA GLU A 67 -30.69 5.05 -6.04
C GLU A 67 -30.10 3.93 -5.18
N LEU A 68 -29.41 4.27 -4.08
CA LEU A 68 -28.91 3.27 -3.11
C LEU A 68 -30.07 2.49 -2.48
N ARG A 69 -31.11 3.18 -1.99
CA ARG A 69 -32.29 2.53 -1.37
C ARG A 69 -33.02 1.62 -2.35
N GLU A 70 -33.23 2.07 -3.58
CA GLU A 70 -33.84 1.23 -4.63
C GLU A 70 -32.99 -0.02 -4.89
N PHE A 71 -31.66 0.11 -4.90
CA PHE A 71 -30.75 -1.00 -5.11
C PHE A 71 -30.75 -2.01 -3.95
N GLU A 72 -30.83 -1.52 -2.70
CA GLU A 72 -30.95 -2.36 -1.49
C GLU A 72 -32.26 -3.15 -1.51
N ILE A 73 -33.39 -2.48 -1.83
CA ILE A 73 -34.70 -3.11 -1.97
C ILE A 73 -34.69 -4.19 -3.07
N GLN A 74 -34.07 -3.91 -4.22
CA GLN A 74 -33.97 -4.88 -5.32
C GLN A 74 -33.19 -6.15 -4.92
N LEU A 75 -32.20 -6.02 -4.04
CA LEU A 75 -31.39 -7.14 -3.56
C LEU A 75 -31.97 -7.81 -2.31
N GLY A 76 -33.02 -7.26 -1.71
CA GLY A 76 -33.59 -7.73 -0.45
C GLY A 76 -32.63 -7.58 0.73
N ILE A 77 -31.74 -6.59 0.68
CA ILE A 77 -30.76 -6.29 1.73
C ILE A 77 -31.37 -5.23 2.65
N GLU A 78 -31.03 -5.29 3.94
CA GLU A 78 -31.40 -4.23 4.89
C GLU A 78 -30.79 -2.89 4.48
N GLU A 79 -31.50 -1.81 4.81
CA GLU A 79 -31.06 -0.46 4.51
C GLU A 79 -29.74 -0.15 5.23
N THR A 80 -28.71 0.25 4.46
CA THR A 80 -27.44 0.68 5.06
C THR A 80 -27.73 1.92 5.94
N PRO A 81 -27.33 1.93 7.23
CA PRO A 81 -27.58 3.07 8.09
C PRO A 81 -26.82 4.31 7.60
N GLU A 82 -27.45 5.48 7.68
CA GLU A 82 -26.85 6.73 7.19
C GLU A 82 -25.51 7.07 7.85
N VAL A 83 -25.32 6.65 9.11
CA VAL A 83 -24.06 6.82 9.85
C VAL A 83 -22.89 6.17 9.11
N GLU A 84 -23.06 4.95 8.60
CA GLU A 84 -22.01 4.23 7.86
C GLU A 84 -21.68 4.92 6.53
N ILE A 85 -22.70 5.47 5.86
CA ILE A 85 -22.53 6.22 4.62
C ILE A 85 -21.69 7.48 4.89
N ILE A 86 -21.99 8.19 5.98
CA ILE A 86 -21.28 9.42 6.39
C ILE A 86 -19.83 9.12 6.78
N GLU A 87 -19.60 8.12 7.63
CA GLU A 87 -18.26 7.71 8.09
C GLU A 87 -17.37 7.26 6.92
N ASN A 88 -17.91 6.45 6.02
CA ASN A 88 -17.16 6.01 4.85
C ASN A 88 -16.88 7.18 3.88
N GLY A 89 -17.84 8.10 3.73
CA GLY A 89 -17.64 9.36 3.04
C GLY A 89 -16.51 10.20 3.63
N GLU A 90 -16.43 10.29 4.95
CA GLU A 90 -15.37 11.03 5.65
C GLU A 90 -14.01 10.38 5.42
N ARG A 91 -13.95 9.04 5.50
CA ARG A 91 -12.73 8.29 5.20
C ARG A 91 -12.26 8.51 3.76
N LEU A 92 -13.17 8.64 2.81
CA LEU A 92 -12.86 8.94 1.42
C LEU A 92 -12.43 10.40 1.24
N ARG A 93 -13.06 11.34 1.96
CA ARG A 93 -12.69 12.76 2.01
C ARG A 93 -11.27 12.93 2.53
N GLN A 94 -10.92 12.30 3.65
CA GLN A 94 -9.57 12.32 4.23
C GLN A 94 -8.52 11.72 3.27
N LYS A 95 -8.91 10.70 2.49
CA LYS A 95 -8.04 10.13 1.43
C LYS A 95 -7.86 11.07 0.23
N GLY A 96 -8.74 12.06 0.07
CA GLY A 96 -8.74 13.02 -1.02
C GLY A 96 -9.30 12.47 -2.34
N PRO A 97 -9.86 13.33 -3.21
CA PRO A 97 -10.32 12.92 -4.53
C PRO A 97 -9.12 12.69 -5.47
N GLY A 98 -8.99 11.45 -5.97
CA GLY A 98 -8.03 11.13 -7.03
C GLY A 98 -7.44 9.74 -6.89
N ARG A 99 -6.78 9.25 -7.95
CA ARG A 99 -5.86 8.10 -7.87
C ARG A 99 -5.07 8.24 -6.57
N PRO A 100 -4.89 7.15 -5.77
CA PRO A 100 -4.09 7.22 -4.53
C PRO A 100 -2.87 8.04 -4.88
N GLY A 101 -2.75 9.22 -4.24
CA GLY A 101 -1.82 10.23 -4.68
C GLY A 101 -0.52 9.50 -4.95
N ILE A 102 -0.05 9.50 -6.20
CA ILE A 102 1.22 8.84 -6.55
C ILE A 102 2.13 9.23 -5.40
N SER A 103 2.63 8.22 -4.67
CA SER A 103 3.41 8.46 -3.46
C SER A 103 4.41 9.54 -3.78
N GLU A 104 4.66 10.45 -2.85
CA GLU A 104 5.58 11.56 -3.08
C GLU A 104 6.88 11.07 -3.74
N ILE A 105 7.38 9.94 -3.24
CA ILE A 105 8.44 9.13 -3.83
C ILE A 105 8.18 8.74 -5.29
N GLY A 106 7.03 8.15 -5.63
CA GLY A 106 6.67 7.82 -7.01
C GLY A 106 6.67 9.04 -7.95
N ARG A 107 6.34 10.25 -7.45
CA ARG A 107 6.45 11.49 -8.22
C ARG A 107 7.91 11.87 -8.43
N LYS A 108 8.75 11.71 -7.39
CA LYS A 108 10.20 11.94 -7.47
C LYS A 108 10.88 10.98 -8.44
N PHE A 109 10.55 9.68 -8.42
CA PHE A 109 11.04 8.71 -9.41
C PHE A 109 10.63 9.09 -10.84
N ARG A 110 9.38 9.54 -11.06
CA ARG A 110 8.97 10.06 -12.37
C ARG A 110 9.74 11.32 -12.76
N HIS A 111 10.06 12.19 -11.80
CA HIS A 111 10.87 13.38 -12.07
C HIS A 111 12.31 12.99 -12.44
N LEU A 112 12.90 12.05 -11.71
CA LEU A 112 14.21 11.47 -11.98
C LEU A 112 14.30 10.90 -13.41
N ARG A 113 13.33 10.06 -13.82
CA ARG A 113 13.27 9.51 -15.18
C ARG A 113 13.24 10.60 -16.26
N ARG A 114 12.45 11.66 -16.05
CA ARG A 114 12.39 12.80 -16.98
C ARG A 114 13.74 13.51 -17.08
N LYS A 115 14.41 13.74 -15.95
CA LYS A 115 15.72 14.40 -15.91
C LYS A 115 16.83 13.53 -16.51
N LEU A 116 16.81 12.22 -16.28
CA LEU A 116 17.71 11.27 -16.93
C LEU A 116 17.54 11.30 -18.46
N LYS A 117 16.30 11.33 -18.95
CA LYS A 117 16.04 11.50 -20.38
C LYS A 117 16.58 12.83 -20.91
N HIS A 118 16.34 13.93 -20.20
CA HIS A 118 16.90 15.23 -20.61
C HIS A 118 18.42 15.26 -20.63
N LEU A 119 19.07 14.52 -19.73
CA LEU A 119 20.52 14.34 -19.74
C LEU A 119 20.97 13.53 -20.97
N GLU A 120 20.30 12.41 -21.26
CA GLU A 120 20.53 11.57 -22.45
C GLU A 120 20.40 12.41 -23.73
N ASP A 121 19.28 13.12 -23.89
CA ASP A 121 19.01 14.03 -25.02
C ASP A 121 20.08 15.14 -25.11
N ALA A 122 20.49 15.72 -23.97
CA ALA A 122 21.50 16.77 -23.92
C ALA A 122 22.91 16.25 -24.28
N MET A 123 23.24 15.01 -23.90
CA MET A 123 24.51 14.37 -24.25
C MET A 123 24.58 14.04 -25.73
N SER A 124 23.50 13.50 -26.32
CA SER A 124 23.43 13.25 -27.76
C SER A 124 23.54 14.55 -28.59
N ALA A 125 22.99 15.67 -28.08
CA ALA A 125 23.06 16.96 -28.76
C ALA A 125 24.44 17.67 -28.70
N VAL A 126 25.37 17.20 -27.85
CA VAL A 126 26.73 17.80 -27.75
C VAL A 126 27.49 17.65 -29.06
N ASP A 127 27.27 16.57 -29.80
CA ASP A 127 27.98 16.29 -31.05
C ASP A 127 27.39 17.06 -32.25
N GLU A 128 26.14 17.53 -32.15
CA GLU A 128 25.41 18.13 -33.28
C GLU A 128 25.38 19.67 -33.29
N THR A 129 25.72 20.35 -32.20
CA THR A 129 25.51 21.79 -32.07
C THR A 129 26.78 22.58 -31.79
N ALA A 130 27.21 23.39 -32.78
CA ALA A 130 28.08 24.54 -32.53
C ALA A 130 27.42 25.46 -31.49
N SER A 131 28.18 25.93 -30.50
CA SER A 131 27.70 26.82 -29.44
C SER A 131 26.79 27.92 -30.01
N PRO A 132 25.58 28.14 -29.47
CA PRO A 132 24.68 29.14 -30.02
C PRO A 132 25.35 30.51 -29.96
N VAL A 133 25.53 31.14 -31.12
CA VAL A 133 25.97 32.54 -31.22
C VAL A 133 24.83 33.40 -30.70
N TYR A 134 25.02 33.99 -29.52
CA TYR A 134 24.00 34.78 -28.84
C TYR A 134 24.10 36.25 -29.27
N ASP A 135 23.07 36.77 -29.95
CA ASP A 135 23.03 38.15 -30.48
C ASP A 135 21.77 38.92 -29.99
N GLY A 136 21.22 38.57 -28.83
CA GLY A 136 19.97 39.14 -28.31
C GLY A 136 20.12 39.89 -26.97
N LEU A 137 19.11 40.70 -26.62
CA LEU A 137 18.94 41.22 -25.26
C LEU A 137 18.24 40.18 -24.37
N GLY A 138 18.93 39.68 -23.35
CA GLY A 138 18.45 38.65 -22.43
C GLY A 138 19.60 37.90 -21.74
N ARG A 139 19.28 36.84 -20.99
CA ARG A 139 20.33 35.95 -20.47
C ARG A 139 20.80 35.01 -21.59
N PRO A 140 22.12 34.84 -21.79
CA PRO A 140 22.63 33.89 -22.77
C PRO A 140 22.16 32.48 -22.41
N ALA A 141 21.88 31.67 -23.44
CA ALA A 141 21.54 30.27 -23.26
C ALA A 141 22.74 29.52 -22.64
N MET A 142 22.48 28.62 -21.68
CA MET A 142 23.51 27.76 -21.13
C MET A 142 24.17 26.93 -22.24
N SER A 143 25.51 26.86 -22.19
CA SER A 143 26.28 25.99 -23.08
C SER A 143 25.91 24.52 -22.88
N SER A 144 26.18 23.67 -23.86
CA SER A 144 25.85 22.24 -23.80
C SER A 144 26.51 21.55 -22.60
N ARG A 145 27.76 21.91 -22.26
CA ARG A 145 28.47 21.41 -21.07
C ARG A 145 27.84 21.88 -19.76
N GLU A 146 27.48 23.15 -19.66
CA GLU A 146 26.81 23.69 -18.46
C GLU A 146 25.42 23.05 -18.26
N ARG A 147 24.71 22.77 -19.35
CA ARG A 147 23.40 22.10 -19.33
C ARG A 147 23.51 20.66 -18.83
N ILE A 148 24.52 19.90 -19.29
CA ILE A 148 24.82 18.57 -18.77
C ILE A 148 25.13 18.63 -17.27
N GLY A 149 26.04 19.53 -16.86
CA GLY A 149 26.40 19.70 -15.46
C GLY A 149 25.23 20.17 -14.58
N TYR A 150 24.27 20.90 -15.14
CA TYR A 150 23.02 21.25 -14.46
C TYR A 150 22.14 20.01 -14.23
N TYR A 151 21.89 19.21 -15.28
CA TYR A 151 21.07 18.01 -15.13
C TYR A 151 21.71 16.96 -14.22
N GLN A 152 23.04 16.79 -14.25
CA GLN A 152 23.74 15.88 -13.34
C GLN A 152 23.53 16.27 -11.86
N ARG A 153 23.71 17.56 -11.52
CA ARG A 153 23.48 18.06 -10.16
C ARG A 153 22.02 17.90 -9.72
N ASP A 154 21.08 18.18 -10.61
CA ASP A 154 19.65 18.05 -10.33
C ASP A 154 19.25 16.58 -10.13
N ILE A 155 19.79 15.67 -10.93
CA ILE A 155 19.62 14.22 -10.78
C ILE A 155 20.14 13.75 -9.42
N GLU A 156 21.34 14.19 -9.01
CA GLU A 156 21.92 13.85 -7.72
C GLU A 156 21.06 14.35 -6.55
N GLN A 157 20.54 15.57 -6.65
CA GLN A 157 19.65 16.12 -5.62
C GLN A 157 18.36 15.30 -5.52
N ILE A 158 17.74 14.97 -6.66
CA ILE A 158 16.53 14.15 -6.67
C ILE A 158 16.78 12.76 -6.08
N LYS A 159 17.94 12.14 -6.36
CA LYS A 159 18.31 10.85 -5.76
C LYS A 159 18.43 10.95 -4.23
N LYS A 160 19.13 11.97 -3.73
CA LYS A 160 19.22 12.23 -2.27
C LYS A 160 17.84 12.42 -1.63
N ASP A 161 16.95 13.14 -2.30
CA ASP A 161 15.60 13.39 -1.82
C ASP A 161 14.72 12.14 -1.83
N ILE A 162 14.96 11.19 -2.74
CA ILE A 162 14.32 9.87 -2.77
C ILE A 162 14.83 9.02 -1.61
N ASP A 163 16.15 8.95 -1.42
CA ASP A 163 16.77 8.16 -0.35
C ASP A 163 16.33 8.66 1.04
N ALA A 164 16.24 9.98 1.21
CA ALA A 164 15.76 10.60 2.44
C ALA A 164 14.26 10.35 2.72
N GLU A 165 13.45 10.07 1.71
CA GLU A 165 12.05 9.67 1.92
C GLU A 165 11.93 8.16 2.17
N LEU A 166 12.68 7.34 1.43
CA LEU A 166 12.69 5.89 1.63
C LEU A 166 13.21 5.52 3.02
N SER A 167 14.14 6.29 3.60
CA SER A 167 14.65 6.05 4.96
C SER A 167 13.63 6.30 6.08
N LYS A 168 12.56 7.04 5.80
CA LYS A 168 11.47 7.30 6.76
C LYS A 168 10.38 6.22 6.72
N MET A 169 10.40 5.36 5.71
CA MET A 169 9.37 4.35 5.49
C MET A 169 9.71 3.03 6.18
N SER A 170 8.69 2.21 6.41
CA SER A 170 8.92 0.83 6.85
C SER A 170 9.65 0.03 5.77
N SER A 171 10.40 -1.00 6.19
CA SER A 171 11.16 -1.85 5.26
C SER A 171 10.25 -2.44 4.17
N ALA A 172 9.10 -2.98 4.55
CA ALA A 172 8.10 -3.53 3.63
C ALA A 172 7.57 -2.51 2.60
N GLU A 173 7.31 -1.27 3.02
CA GLU A 173 6.87 -0.21 2.11
C GLU A 173 8.00 0.21 1.16
N ARG A 174 9.23 0.32 1.67
CA ARG A 174 10.41 0.62 0.86
C ARG A 174 10.65 -0.45 -0.20
N THR A 175 10.69 -1.72 0.19
CA THR A 175 10.87 -2.88 -0.71
C THR A 175 9.81 -2.89 -1.81
N LYS A 176 8.55 -2.66 -1.42
CA LYS A 176 7.43 -2.57 -2.38
C LYS A 176 7.58 -1.43 -3.38
N ILE A 177 8.01 -0.24 -2.93
CA ILE A 177 8.21 0.91 -3.83
C ILE A 177 9.37 0.66 -4.79
N LEU A 178 10.47 0.07 -4.33
CA LEU A 178 11.60 -0.29 -5.18
C LEU A 178 11.19 -1.32 -6.24
N LEU A 179 10.42 -2.35 -5.83
CA LEU A 179 9.89 -3.36 -6.73
C LEU A 179 8.99 -2.77 -7.82
N ASP A 180 8.06 -1.90 -7.44
CA ASP A 180 7.18 -1.22 -8.39
C ASP A 180 7.97 -0.35 -9.38
N ASN A 181 9.05 0.30 -8.94
CA ASN A 181 9.91 1.08 -9.81
C ASN A 181 10.75 0.22 -10.77
N ALA A 182 11.38 -0.85 -10.28
CA ALA A 182 12.15 -1.77 -11.12
C ALA A 182 11.27 -2.39 -12.22
N ARG A 183 10.01 -2.72 -11.90
CA ARG A 183 9.01 -3.19 -12.89
C ARG A 183 8.67 -2.15 -13.95
N ILE A 184 8.58 -0.88 -13.57
CA ILE A 184 8.36 0.22 -14.53
C ILE A 184 9.59 0.38 -15.43
N ASP A 185 10.80 0.35 -14.85
CA ASP A 185 12.03 0.52 -15.62
C ASP A 185 12.21 -0.63 -16.61
N ARG A 186 11.92 -1.87 -16.20
CA ARG A 186 11.90 -3.04 -17.10
C ARG A 186 10.91 -2.86 -18.23
N ARG A 187 9.71 -2.32 -17.95
CA ARG A 187 8.70 -2.04 -18.99
C ARG A 187 9.20 -0.98 -19.97
N ASP A 188 9.82 0.09 -19.46
CA ASP A 188 10.35 1.17 -20.29
C ASP A 188 11.51 0.68 -21.17
N LEU A 189 12.40 -0.16 -20.65
CA LEU A 189 13.45 -0.81 -21.44
C LEU A 189 12.89 -1.74 -22.52
N ASN A 190 11.88 -2.56 -22.20
CA ASN A 190 11.19 -3.38 -23.21
C ASN A 190 10.54 -2.53 -24.31
N MET A 191 10.04 -1.34 -23.97
CA MET A 191 9.50 -0.40 -24.95
C MET A 191 10.61 0.27 -25.77
N LYS A 192 11.78 0.58 -25.18
CA LYS A 192 12.97 1.06 -25.90
C LYS A 192 13.48 -0.01 -26.88
N LEU A 193 13.62 -1.27 -26.44
CA LEU A 193 14.04 -2.41 -27.25
C LEU A 193 13.19 -2.57 -28.53
N LYS A 194 11.87 -2.38 -28.41
CA LYS A 194 10.95 -2.44 -29.56
C LYS A 194 11.12 -1.29 -30.56
N LYS A 195 11.62 -0.13 -30.12
CA LYS A 195 11.77 1.07 -30.95
C LYS A 195 13.15 1.16 -31.58
N GLU A 196 14.19 0.69 -30.88
CA GLU A 196 15.60 0.83 -31.25
C GLU A 196 16.25 -0.56 -31.28
N PRO A 197 16.02 -1.37 -32.34
CA PRO A 197 16.56 -2.73 -32.42
C PRO A 197 18.08 -2.77 -32.58
N GLU A 198 18.72 -1.65 -32.91
CA GLU A 198 20.17 -1.56 -33.12
C GLU A 198 20.96 -1.67 -31.79
N ASN A 199 20.35 -1.30 -30.66
CA ASN A 199 20.95 -1.37 -29.32
C ASN A 199 20.49 -2.59 -28.50
N ASN A 200 20.08 -3.67 -29.19
CA ASN A 200 19.40 -4.80 -28.56
C ASN A 200 20.20 -5.46 -27.44
N GLU A 201 21.50 -5.70 -27.63
CA GLU A 201 22.32 -6.43 -26.64
C GLU A 201 22.48 -5.64 -25.33
N ALA A 202 22.76 -4.34 -25.41
CA ALA A 202 22.92 -3.49 -24.23
C ALA A 202 21.62 -3.33 -23.45
N ILE A 203 20.49 -3.18 -24.17
CA ILE A 203 19.16 -3.06 -23.54
C ILE A 203 18.75 -4.40 -22.91
N GLN A 204 19.03 -5.54 -23.57
CA GLN A 204 18.76 -6.87 -23.02
C GLN A 204 19.55 -7.13 -21.74
N ALA A 205 20.85 -6.80 -21.72
CA ALA A 205 21.67 -6.95 -20.51
C ALA A 205 21.14 -6.12 -19.32
N LEU A 206 20.55 -4.95 -19.58
CA LEU A 206 19.89 -4.15 -18.55
C LEU A 206 18.57 -4.77 -18.08
N ILE A 207 17.80 -5.37 -18.99
CA ILE A 207 16.56 -6.09 -18.64
C ILE A 207 16.87 -7.28 -17.74
N GLU A 208 17.89 -8.08 -18.05
CA GLU A 208 18.31 -9.23 -17.24
C GLU A 208 18.72 -8.80 -15.82
N LYS A 209 19.46 -7.70 -15.71
CA LYS A 209 19.81 -7.11 -14.40
C LYS A 209 18.55 -6.74 -13.61
N LEU A 210 17.59 -6.05 -14.25
CA LEU A 210 16.34 -5.69 -13.59
C LEU A 210 15.49 -6.92 -13.22
N ASP A 211 15.49 -7.99 -14.01
CA ASP A 211 14.77 -9.21 -13.66
C ASP A 211 15.38 -9.90 -12.43
N SER A 212 16.71 -9.89 -12.31
CA SER A 212 17.40 -10.39 -11.10
C SER A 212 17.09 -9.53 -9.86
N GLU A 213 17.01 -8.21 -10.02
CA GLU A 213 16.67 -7.27 -8.95
C GLU A 213 15.19 -7.39 -8.55
N ILE A 214 14.28 -7.53 -9.52
CA ILE A 214 12.85 -7.77 -9.26
C ILE A 214 12.68 -9.06 -8.45
N SER A 215 13.37 -10.14 -8.85
CA SER A 215 13.28 -11.43 -8.16
C SER A 215 13.78 -11.35 -6.72
N SER A 216 14.88 -10.63 -6.47
CA SER A 216 15.40 -10.45 -5.11
C SER A 216 14.49 -9.58 -4.24
N LEU A 217 13.90 -8.51 -4.79
CA LEU A 217 12.94 -7.67 -4.09
C LEU A 217 11.61 -8.39 -3.81
N GLU A 218 11.17 -9.27 -4.71
CA GLU A 218 10.00 -10.13 -4.49
C GLU A 218 10.24 -11.09 -3.32
N GLN A 219 11.41 -11.75 -3.29
CA GLN A 219 11.78 -12.62 -2.19
C GLN A 219 11.86 -11.85 -0.85
N GLN A 220 12.49 -10.68 -0.83
CA GLN A 220 12.55 -9.84 0.37
C GLN A 220 11.16 -9.44 0.87
N LEU A 221 10.26 -9.08 -0.04
CA LEU A 221 8.90 -8.71 0.33
C LEU A 221 8.10 -9.91 0.88
N GLU A 222 8.34 -11.11 0.37
CA GLU A 222 7.75 -12.34 0.91
C GLU A 222 8.28 -12.67 2.31
N GLU A 223 9.59 -12.55 2.53
CA GLU A 223 10.24 -12.76 3.84
C GLU A 223 9.72 -11.74 4.87
N GLU A 224 9.66 -10.47 4.51
CA GLU A 224 9.08 -9.40 5.34
C GLU A 224 7.58 -9.64 5.60
N GLY A 225 6.85 -10.11 4.59
CA GLY A 225 5.46 -10.51 4.71
C GLY A 225 5.26 -11.67 5.70
N GLN A 226 6.12 -12.68 5.67
CA GLN A 226 6.09 -13.80 6.62
C GLN A 226 6.49 -13.37 8.04
N ALA A 227 7.49 -12.51 8.19
CA ALA A 227 7.92 -11.96 9.47
C ALA A 227 6.87 -11.02 10.09
N SER A 228 6.09 -10.32 9.26
CA SER A 228 5.02 -9.42 9.68
C SER A 228 3.70 -10.12 10.03
N LYS A 229 3.54 -11.41 9.67
CA LYS A 229 2.40 -12.19 10.16
C LYS A 229 2.52 -12.23 11.69
N PRO A 230 1.53 -11.76 12.45
CA PRO A 230 1.52 -12.01 13.88
C PRO A 230 1.71 -13.52 14.04
N PHE A 231 2.58 -13.92 14.97
CA PHE A 231 2.59 -15.29 15.45
C PHE A 231 1.19 -15.53 16.01
N VAL A 232 0.30 -15.97 15.12
CA VAL A 232 -0.89 -16.67 15.50
C VAL A 232 -0.28 -17.92 16.11
N GLN A 233 -0.11 -17.90 17.45
CA GLN A 233 -0.40 -19.11 18.19
C GLN A 233 -1.70 -19.56 17.57
N ALA A 234 -1.63 -20.58 16.70
CA ALA A 234 -2.81 -21.31 16.30
C ALA A 234 -3.56 -21.44 17.62
N PRO A 235 -4.79 -20.88 17.74
CA PRO A 235 -5.51 -20.97 18.99
C PRO A 235 -5.35 -22.42 19.37
N LEU A 236 -4.74 -22.66 20.55
CA LEU A 236 -4.62 -24.00 21.10
C LEU A 236 -5.93 -24.62 20.72
N ILE A 237 -5.88 -25.61 19.84
CA ILE A 237 -7.09 -26.30 19.44
C ILE A 237 -7.48 -26.89 20.78
N THR A 238 -8.35 -26.18 21.51
CA THR A 238 -9.33 -26.75 22.40
C THR A 238 -10.04 -27.66 21.45
N GLN A 239 -9.46 -28.86 21.31
CA GLN A 239 -10.05 -29.97 20.64
C GLN A 239 -11.39 -30.01 21.32
N VAL A 240 -12.41 -29.63 20.56
CA VAL A 240 -13.78 -29.98 20.85
C VAL A 240 -13.67 -31.42 21.29
N VAL A 241 -13.87 -31.64 22.58
CA VAL A 241 -13.93 -32.95 23.19
C VAL A 241 -15.05 -33.63 22.43
N ARG A 242 -14.65 -34.31 21.35
CA ARG A 242 -15.57 -35.16 20.59
C ARG A 242 -16.05 -36.15 21.62
N SER A 243 -17.37 -36.22 21.74
CA SER A 243 -18.09 -37.15 22.60
C SER A 243 -17.34 -38.48 22.69
N PRO A 244 -17.15 -39.02 23.91
CA PRO A 244 -16.30 -40.17 24.13
C PRO A 244 -16.78 -41.31 23.25
N ARG A 245 -15.94 -41.74 22.30
CA ARG A 245 -15.99 -43.14 21.89
C ARG A 245 -15.65 -43.91 23.16
N GLU A 246 -16.54 -44.81 23.57
CA GLU A 246 -16.31 -45.66 24.73
C GLU A 246 -15.13 -46.58 24.41
N TYR A 247 -13.92 -46.11 24.75
CA TYR A 247 -12.72 -46.94 24.70
C TYR A 247 -12.85 -48.05 25.75
N SER A 248 -12.19 -49.18 25.51
CA SER A 248 -12.15 -50.23 26.52
C SER A 248 -11.59 -49.66 27.85
N PRO A 249 -12.07 -50.14 29.01
CA PRO A 249 -11.69 -49.59 30.32
C PRO A 249 -10.16 -49.60 30.54
N ALA A 250 -9.45 -50.58 29.98
CA ALA A 250 -7.99 -50.65 30.04
C ALA A 250 -7.29 -49.52 29.26
N VAL A 251 -7.81 -49.14 28.09
CA VAL A 251 -7.25 -48.04 27.28
C VAL A 251 -7.54 -46.68 27.94
N SER A 252 -8.72 -46.53 28.55
CA SER A 252 -9.09 -45.32 29.29
C SER A 252 -8.18 -45.07 30.50
N GLU A 253 -7.81 -46.11 31.25
CA GLU A 253 -6.87 -45.99 32.37
C GLU A 253 -5.45 -45.62 31.91
N LEU A 254 -5.00 -46.16 30.78
CA LEU A 254 -3.70 -45.83 30.18
C LEU A 254 -3.64 -44.38 29.71
N ILE A 255 -4.68 -43.90 29.03
CA ILE A 255 -4.79 -42.49 28.61
C ILE A 255 -4.75 -41.58 29.83
N ARG A 256 -5.50 -41.88 30.89
CA ARG A 256 -5.51 -41.07 32.12
C ARG A 256 -4.15 -41.04 32.82
N LYS A 257 -3.40 -42.16 32.81
CA LYS A 257 -2.03 -42.20 33.34
C LYS A 257 -1.08 -41.34 32.52
N LEU A 258 -1.17 -41.39 31.20
CA LEU A 258 -0.35 -40.57 30.30
C LEU A 258 -0.68 -39.07 30.43
N GLU A 259 -1.96 -38.72 30.53
CA GLU A 259 -2.38 -37.32 30.76
C GLU A 259 -1.86 -36.77 32.09
N SER A 260 -1.75 -37.60 33.14
CA SER A 260 -1.21 -37.19 34.44
C SER A 260 0.31 -36.93 34.43
N GLN A 261 1.03 -37.35 33.38
CA GLN A 261 2.47 -37.14 33.23
C GLN A 261 2.81 -35.83 32.49
N LEU A 262 1.81 -35.10 31.97
CA LEU A 262 2.05 -33.85 31.25
C LEU A 262 2.67 -32.79 32.17
N ILE A 263 3.76 -32.18 31.70
CA ILE A 263 4.49 -31.14 32.43
C ILE A 263 3.86 -29.78 32.15
N VAL A 264 3.49 -29.05 33.20
CA VAL A 264 3.02 -27.65 33.12
C VAL A 264 4.10 -26.75 33.70
N THR A 265 4.79 -26.00 32.84
CA THR A 265 5.83 -25.05 33.25
C THR A 265 5.21 -23.70 33.60
N ASN A 266 5.39 -23.26 34.85
CA ASN A 266 4.92 -21.96 35.32
C ASN A 266 5.95 -20.86 35.02
N PRO A 267 5.51 -19.64 34.68
CA PRO A 267 6.44 -18.53 34.43
C PRO A 267 7.23 -18.18 35.70
N PRO A 268 8.52 -17.78 35.57
CA PRO A 268 9.34 -17.40 36.71
C PRO A 268 8.78 -16.13 37.38
N ALA A 269 8.88 -16.08 38.72
CA ALA A 269 8.39 -14.95 39.51
C ALA A 269 9.24 -13.68 39.34
N GLU A 270 10.51 -13.83 38.91
CA GLU A 270 11.45 -12.73 38.68
C GLU A 270 11.81 -12.68 37.20
N LEU A 271 11.79 -11.48 36.61
CA LEU A 271 12.05 -11.22 35.19
C LEU A 271 13.50 -10.76 34.98
N THR A 272 14.45 -11.66 35.19
CA THR A 272 15.86 -11.45 34.85
C THR A 272 16.19 -12.14 33.52
N LEU A 273 17.24 -11.69 32.80
CA LEU A 273 17.63 -12.32 31.53
C LEU A 273 17.98 -13.80 31.72
N GLU A 274 18.70 -14.14 32.79
CA GLU A 274 19.07 -15.52 33.10
C GLU A 274 17.87 -16.41 33.46
N SER A 275 16.86 -15.88 34.16
CA SER A 275 15.63 -16.64 34.49
C SER A 275 14.75 -16.86 33.26
N LEU A 276 14.70 -15.91 32.33
CA LEU A 276 14.01 -16.07 31.05
C LEU A 276 14.69 -17.10 30.14
N GLU A 277 16.03 -17.13 30.11
CA GLU A 277 16.77 -18.15 29.34
C GLU A 277 16.57 -19.55 29.91
N LYS A 278 16.61 -19.69 31.24
CA LYS A 278 16.30 -20.96 31.91
C LYS A 278 14.85 -21.40 31.65
N TYR A 279 13.89 -20.48 31.78
CA TYR A 279 12.49 -20.77 31.49
C TYR A 279 12.27 -21.22 30.03
N LYS A 280 12.94 -20.57 29.06
CA LYS A 280 12.87 -21.00 27.65
C LYS A 280 13.42 -22.42 27.45
N ALA A 281 14.51 -22.77 28.11
CA ALA A 281 15.07 -24.11 28.05
C ALA A 281 14.14 -25.16 28.70
N GLU A 282 13.54 -24.84 29.85
CA GLU A 282 12.56 -25.70 30.52
C GLU A 282 11.29 -25.89 29.70
N VAL A 283 10.78 -24.83 29.07
CA VAL A 283 9.62 -24.89 28.16
C VAL A 283 9.93 -25.73 26.93
N ALA A 284 11.13 -25.62 26.35
CA ALA A 284 11.55 -26.44 25.22
C ALA A 284 11.56 -27.93 25.57
N LEU A 285 12.14 -28.30 26.72
CA LEU A 285 12.15 -29.68 27.21
C LEU A 285 10.73 -30.20 27.53
N ALA A 286 9.89 -29.38 28.16
CA ALA A 286 8.51 -29.73 28.45
C ALA A 286 7.70 -29.95 27.17
N ASN A 287 7.96 -29.18 26.10
CA ASN A 287 7.31 -29.36 24.82
C ASN A 287 7.72 -30.66 24.11
N GLU A 288 9.00 -31.02 24.14
CA GLU A 288 9.48 -32.29 23.59
C GLU A 288 8.86 -33.49 24.34
N PHE A 289 8.83 -33.42 25.67
CA PHE A 289 8.26 -34.47 26.51
C PHE A 289 6.74 -34.61 26.34
N ASN A 290 6.01 -33.49 26.38
CA ASN A 290 4.56 -33.49 26.19
C ASN A 290 4.18 -33.92 24.76
N GLY A 291 4.97 -33.55 23.75
CA GLY A 291 4.78 -34.03 22.38
C GLY A 291 4.86 -35.55 22.26
N ALA A 292 5.82 -36.17 22.94
CA ALA A 292 5.94 -37.63 23.00
C ALA A 292 4.70 -38.28 23.66
N ILE A 293 4.23 -37.74 24.79
CA ILE A 293 3.04 -38.24 25.49
C ILE A 293 1.78 -38.12 24.62
N VAL A 294 1.58 -36.97 23.96
CA VAL A 294 0.42 -36.75 23.09
C VAL A 294 0.43 -37.73 21.92
N SER A 295 1.58 -37.99 21.31
CA SER A 295 1.70 -38.97 20.23
C SER A 295 1.35 -40.41 20.68
N GLN A 296 1.71 -40.78 21.93
CA GLN A 296 1.34 -42.08 22.50
C GLN A 296 -0.16 -42.18 22.78
N ILE A 297 -0.78 -41.10 23.26
CA ILE A 297 -2.23 -41.03 23.46
C ILE A 297 -2.96 -41.14 22.11
N GLU A 298 -2.47 -40.47 21.07
CA GLU A 298 -3.06 -40.55 19.72
C GLU A 298 -2.92 -41.96 19.13
N ALA A 299 -1.77 -42.61 19.31
CA ALA A 299 -1.57 -44.00 18.92
C ALA A 299 -2.59 -44.93 19.61
N LEU A 300 -2.78 -44.78 20.93
CA LEU A 300 -3.75 -45.56 21.71
C LEU A 300 -5.22 -45.29 21.33
N LYS A 301 -5.53 -44.10 20.81
CA LYS A 301 -6.88 -43.74 20.33
C LYS A 301 -7.16 -44.23 18.91
N SER A 302 -6.13 -44.65 18.17
CA SER A 302 -6.23 -45.13 16.78
C SER A 302 -6.36 -46.66 16.64
N VAL A 303 -6.15 -47.40 17.73
CA VAL A 303 -6.37 -48.85 17.86
C VAL A 303 -7.82 -49.12 18.28
#